data_AF-A0A0C3QVE7-F1
#
_entry.id   AF-A0A0C3QVE7-F1
#
_cell.length_a   1.000
_cell.length_b   1.000
_cell.length_c   1.000
_cell.angle_alpha   90.00
_cell.angle_beta   90.00
_cell.angle_gamma   90.00
#
_symmetry.space_group_name_H-M   'P 1'
#
loop_
_entity.id
_entity.type
_entity.pdbx_description
1 polymer ?
#
loop_
_entity_poly.entity_id
_entity_poly.type
_entity_poly.pdbx_seq_one_letter_code
_entity_poly.pdbx_strand_id
1 'polypeptide(L)'
;MINPWTGWAPPQWQQGIGPVIVARLDKKPLSIDALEVIWMFCDASGELAAEGGMSRSQLQARYTPAAFQKWCVDYKKSYEELGRLQSLELPI
;
A
#
# COMPACT_ATOMS: atom_id res chain seq x y z
N MET A 1 -10.91 -5.83 2.47
CA MET A 1 -10.38 -6.05 1.10
C MET A 1 -10.91 -4.92 0.21
N ILE A 2 -10.05 -4.25 -0.56
CA ILE A 2 -10.44 -3.19 -1.49
C ILE A 2 -11.19 -3.82 -2.68
N ASN A 3 -12.27 -3.19 -3.13
CA ASN A 3 -13.03 -3.63 -4.29
C ASN A 3 -12.28 -3.22 -5.58
N PRO A 4 -11.81 -4.17 -6.41
CA PRO A 4 -11.01 -3.87 -7.59
C PRO A 4 -11.80 -3.26 -8.75
N TRP A 5 -13.14 -3.17 -8.64
CA TRP A 5 -13.99 -2.46 -9.60
C TRP A 5 -14.13 -0.98 -9.30
N THR A 6 -14.02 -0.60 -8.02
CA THR A 6 -14.29 0.77 -7.56
C THR A 6 -13.07 1.45 -6.97
N GLY A 7 -12.03 0.69 -6.59
CA GLY A 7 -10.88 1.20 -5.86
C GLY A 7 -11.16 1.48 -4.38
N TRP A 8 -12.39 1.25 -3.92
CA TRP A 8 -12.82 1.54 -2.55
C TRP A 8 -13.04 0.28 -1.73
N ALA A 9 -12.83 0.37 -0.41
CA ALA A 9 -13.32 -0.67 0.49
C ALA A 9 -14.86 -0.67 0.50
N PRO A 10 -15.55 -1.79 0.82
CA PRO A 10 -17.00 -1.77 1.00
C PRO A 10 -17.45 -0.75 2.06
N PRO A 11 -18.66 -0.16 1.96
CA PRO A 11 -19.09 0.94 2.84
C PRO A 11 -18.93 0.68 4.35
N GLN A 12 -19.18 -0.54 4.81
CA GLN A 12 -19.02 -0.91 6.22
C GLN A 12 -17.58 -0.79 6.72
N TRP A 13 -16.60 -0.87 5.83
CA TRP A 13 -15.17 -0.72 6.14
C TRP A 13 -14.68 0.72 5.96
N GLN A 14 -15.41 1.55 5.21
CA GLN A 14 -15.08 2.97 5.05
C GLN A 14 -15.42 3.79 6.30
N GLN A 15 -16.35 3.31 7.12
CA GLN A 15 -16.80 3.98 8.35
C GLN A 15 -15.91 3.72 9.57
N GLY A 16 -14.96 2.78 9.46
CA GLY A 16 -14.06 2.39 10.54
C GLY A 16 -12.89 3.35 10.74
N ILE A 17 -13.17 4.61 11.08
CA ILE A 17 -12.12 5.57 11.43
C ILE A 17 -11.60 5.22 12.82
N GLY A 18 -10.35 4.79 12.90
CA GLY A 18 -9.73 4.47 14.19
C GLY A 18 -8.37 3.79 14.05
N PRO A 19 -7.75 3.43 15.19
CA PRO A 19 -6.49 2.72 15.20
C PRO A 19 -6.60 1.37 14.50
N VAL A 20 -5.60 1.03 13.68
CA VAL A 20 -5.50 -0.27 13.02
C VAL A 20 -4.28 -1.02 13.55
N ILE A 21 -4.40 -2.35 13.61
CA ILE A 21 -3.27 -3.23 13.91
C ILE A 21 -2.76 -3.80 12.59
N VAL A 22 -1.48 -3.58 12.31
CA VAL A 22 -0.77 -4.18 11.18
C VAL A 22 0.15 -5.27 11.73
N ALA A 23 -0.02 -6.50 11.25
CA ALA A 23 0.78 -7.63 11.68
C ALA A 23 1.16 -8.51 10.49
N ARG A 24 2.39 -9.04 10.50
CA ARG A 24 2.82 -10.06 9.55
C ARG A 24 2.20 -11.40 9.90
N LEU A 25 1.93 -12.21 8.88
CA LEU A 25 1.41 -13.57 9.05
C LEU A 25 2.39 -14.45 9.84
N ASP A 26 3.69 -14.25 9.67
CA ASP A 26 4.76 -14.96 10.40
C ASP A 26 5.01 -14.41 11.81
N LYS A 27 4.22 -13.42 12.26
CA LYS A 27 4.32 -12.76 13.57
C LYS A 27 5.67 -12.11 13.88
N LYS A 28 6.56 -11.98 12.90
CA LYS A 28 7.80 -11.23 13.10
C LYS A 28 7.51 -9.73 13.20
N PRO A 29 8.36 -8.96 13.88
CA PRO A 29 8.25 -7.51 13.88
C PRO A 29 8.28 -6.94 12.45
N LEU A 30 7.47 -5.92 12.21
CA LEU A 30 7.64 -5.03 11.07
C LEU A 30 8.64 -3.94 11.48
N SER A 31 9.61 -3.64 10.60
CA SER A 31 10.43 -2.45 10.78
C SER A 31 9.58 -1.19 10.59
N ILE A 32 10.05 -0.07 11.12
CA ILE A 32 9.41 1.24 10.92
C ILE A 32 9.31 1.56 9.43
N ASP A 33 10.36 1.26 8.66
CA ASP A 33 10.38 1.46 7.21
C ASP A 33 9.31 0.61 6.50
N ALA A 34 9.09 -0.64 6.94
CA ALA A 34 8.04 -1.48 6.38
C ALA A 34 6.64 -0.93 6.69
N LEU A 35 6.43 -0.43 7.91
CA LEU A 35 5.16 0.22 8.28
C LEU A 35 4.92 1.49 7.45
N GLU A 36 5.96 2.31 7.24
CA GLU A 36 5.87 3.50 6.39
C GLU A 36 5.45 3.14 4.96
N VAL A 37 6.12 2.17 4.34
CA VAL A 37 5.84 1.76 2.95
C VAL A 37 4.42 1.23 2.80
N ILE A 38 3.93 0.46 3.77
CA ILE A 38 2.54 -0.03 3.81
C ILE A 38 1.57 1.15 3.92
N TRP A 39 1.85 2.08 4.84
CA TRP A 39 1.01 3.26 5.05
C TRP A 39 0.93 4.14 3.79
N MET A 40 2.07 4.39 3.15
CA MET A 40 2.17 5.21 1.94
C MET A 40 1.56 4.53 0.71
N PHE A 41 1.59 3.20 0.63
CA PHE A 41 0.84 2.48 -0.39
C PHE A 41 -0.68 2.68 -0.22
N CYS A 42 -1.18 2.63 1.02
CA CYS A 42 -2.60 2.87 1.31
C CYS A 42 -3.00 4.30 0.97
N ASP A 43 -2.19 5.28 1.34
CA ASP A 43 -2.42 6.71 1.07
C ASP A 43 -2.49 6.99 -0.43
N ALA A 44 -1.44 6.60 -1.18
CA ALA A 44 -1.39 6.76 -2.64
C ALA A 44 -2.54 6.02 -3.36
N SER A 45 -3.02 4.90 -2.81
CA SER A 45 -4.17 4.19 -3.37
C SER A 45 -5.49 4.92 -3.12
N GLY A 46 -5.62 5.60 -1.98
CA GLY A 46 -6.78 6.45 -1.67
C GLY A 46 -6.84 7.69 -2.57
N GLU A 47 -5.71 8.37 -2.76
CA GLU A 47 -5.61 9.53 -3.67
C GLU A 47 -6.04 9.16 -5.09
N LEU A 48 -5.47 8.08 -5.64
CA LEU A 48 -5.79 7.63 -6.99
C LEU A 48 -7.26 7.20 -7.14
N ALA A 49 -7.88 6.64 -6.10
CA ALA A 49 -9.30 6.32 -6.10
C ALA A 49 -10.19 7.57 -6.05
N ALA A 50 -9.74 8.62 -5.34
CA ALA A 50 -10.44 9.90 -5.23
C ALA A 50 -10.38 10.74 -6.51
N GLU A 51 -9.28 10.67 -7.26
CA GLU A 51 -9.10 11.37 -8.54
C GLU A 51 -10.03 10.85 -9.66
N GLY A 52 -10.61 9.65 -9.49
CA GLY A 52 -11.57 9.07 -10.45
C GLY A 52 -10.99 8.73 -11.82
N GLY A 53 -9.66 8.75 -11.97
CA GLY A 53 -8.97 8.62 -13.27
C GLY A 53 -8.62 7.20 -13.70
N MET A 54 -8.75 6.20 -12.83
CA MET A 54 -8.39 4.81 -13.18
C MET A 54 -9.57 4.03 -13.76
N SER A 55 -9.36 3.49 -14.96
CA SER A 55 -10.22 2.45 -15.52
C SER A 55 -10.19 1.17 -14.66
N ARG A 56 -11.21 0.33 -14.84
CA ARG A 56 -11.31 -0.96 -14.16
C ARG A 56 -10.09 -1.86 -14.35
N SER A 57 -9.50 -1.89 -15.55
CA SER A 57 -8.30 -2.69 -15.81
C SER A 57 -7.07 -2.15 -15.06
N GLN A 58 -6.95 -0.83 -14.91
CA GLN A 58 -5.88 -0.20 -14.14
C GLN A 58 -6.02 -0.50 -12.63
N LEU A 59 -7.24 -0.44 -12.10
CA LEU A 59 -7.52 -0.84 -10.70
C LEU A 59 -7.13 -2.30 -10.45
N GLN A 60 -7.53 -3.20 -11.36
CA GLN A 60 -7.20 -4.62 -11.26
C GLN A 60 -5.69 -4.87 -11.32
N ALA A 61 -4.97 -4.16 -12.19
CA ALA A 61 -3.51 -4.30 -12.30
C ALA A 61 -2.79 -3.78 -11.04
N ARG A 62 -3.29 -2.70 -10.42
CA ARG A 62 -2.68 -2.07 -9.24
C ARG A 62 -2.80 -2.91 -7.97
N TYR A 63 -3.93 -3.56 -7.75
CA TYR A 63 -4.18 -4.33 -6.52
C TYR A 63 -3.75 -5.80 -6.65
N THR A 64 -2.51 -6.03 -7.10
CA THR A 64 -1.89 -7.35 -7.18
C THR A 64 -0.63 -7.42 -6.31
N PRO A 65 -0.23 -8.62 -5.83
CA PRO A 65 1.04 -8.76 -5.10
C PRO A 65 2.25 -8.23 -5.89
N ALA A 66 2.31 -8.51 -7.19
CA ALA A 66 3.40 -8.04 -8.06
C ALA A 66 3.43 -6.51 -8.19
N ALA A 67 2.28 -5.86 -8.31
CA ALA A 67 2.21 -4.39 -8.34
C ALA A 67 2.61 -3.78 -7.00
N PHE A 68 2.26 -4.41 -5.87
CA PHE A 68 2.71 -3.99 -4.56
C PHE A 68 4.23 -4.14 -4.38
N GLN A 69 4.80 -5.26 -4.80
CA GLN A 69 6.27 -5.45 -4.79
C GLN A 69 6.97 -4.38 -5.63
N LYS A 70 6.46 -4.10 -6.84
CA LYS A 70 6.99 -3.04 -7.69
C LYS A 70 6.90 -1.68 -6.99
N TRP A 71 5.78 -1.37 -6.35
CA TRP A 71 5.62 -0.16 -5.55
C TRP A 71 6.68 -0.06 -4.45
N CYS A 72 6.93 -1.13 -3.70
CA CYS A 72 7.97 -1.12 -2.66
C CYS A 72 9.36 -0.79 -3.23
N VAL A 73 9.70 -1.35 -4.39
CA VAL A 73 10.97 -1.08 -5.08
C VAL A 73 11.05 0.37 -5.53
N ASP A 74 10.01 0.88 -6.21
CA ASP A 74 9.97 2.24 -6.71
C ASP A 74 10.01 3.25 -5.56
N TYR A 75 9.22 3.03 -4.51
CA TYR A 75 9.17 3.87 -3.32
C TYR A 75 10.52 3.88 -2.60
N LYS A 76 11.16 2.71 -2.41
CA LYS A 76 12.52 2.64 -1.83
C LYS A 76 13.50 3.48 -2.64
N LYS A 77 13.52 3.32 -3.96
CA LYS A 77 14.41 4.05 -4.87
C LYS A 77 14.20 5.57 -4.78
N SER A 78 12.96 6.04 -4.72
CA SER A 78 12.63 7.47 -4.61
C SER A 78 13.15 8.13 -3.33
N TYR A 79 13.43 7.36 -2.29
CA TYR A 79 13.85 7.86 -0.98
C TYR A 79 15.26 7.39 -0.57
N GLU A 80 15.92 6.60 -1.41
CA GLU A 80 17.27 6.08 -1.18
C GLU A 80 18.31 7.22 -1.17
N GLU A 81 18.15 8.20 -2.06
CA GLU A 81 19.02 9.39 -2.12
C GLU A 81 18.91 10.28 -0.87
N LEU A 82 17.85 10.13 -0.09
CA LEU A 82 17.62 10.84 1.17
C LEU A 82 18.06 10.02 2.39
N GLY A 83 18.70 8.86 2.18
CA GLY A 83 19.16 7.98 3.26
C GLY A 83 18.03 7.33 4.06
N ARG A 84 16.81 7.27 3.51
CA ARG A 84 15.64 6.65 4.16
C ARG A 84 15.46 5.21 3.69
N LEU A 85 14.63 4.45 4.40
CA LEU A 85 14.22 3.08 4.04
C LEU A 85 15.37 2.06 3.96
N GLN A 86 16.46 2.32 4.70
CA GLN A 86 17.65 1.48 4.73
C GLN A 86 17.37 0.11 5.37
N SER A 87 16.44 0.03 6.32
CA SER A 87 16.03 -1.21 6.99
C SER A 87 14.88 -1.93 6.28
N LEU A 88 14.43 -1.42 5.12
CA LEU A 88 13.38 -2.06 4.35
C LEU A 88 13.91 -3.31 3.63
N GLU A 89 13.48 -4.47 4.14
CA GLU A 89 13.54 -5.74 3.41
C GLU A 89 12.40 -5.77 2.39
N LEU A 90 12.75 -5.87 1.10
CA LEU A 90 11.74 -5.92 0.04
C LEU A 90 11.00 -7.26 0.09
N PRO A 91 9.66 -7.26 -0.05
CA PRO A 91 8.92 -8.52 -0.15
C PRO A 91 9.34 -9.27 -1.42
N ILE A 92 9.83 -10.50 -1.24
CA ILE A 92 10.12 -11.48 -2.33
C ILE A 92 8.80 -11.96 -2.94
#